data_AF-A0A8H5DF40-F1
#
_entry.id   AF-A0A8H5DF40-F1
#
_cell.length_a   1.000
_cell.length_b   1.000
_cell.length_c   1.000
_cell.angle_alpha   90.00
_cell.angle_beta   90.00
_cell.angle_gamma   90.00
#
_symmetry.space_group_name_H-M   'P 1'
#
loop_
_entity.id
_entity.type
_entity.pdbx_description
1 polymer ?
#
loop_
_entity_poly.entity_id
_entity_poly.type
_entity_poly.pdbx_seq_one_letter_code
_entity_poly.pdbx_strand_id
1 'polypeptide(L)'
;MSQPTLAADYTSPESEPFKVSHKLPAISSTASTSDKSSYLKALRASITETQATINQELTARMEQDKARDAAAEAKEEENYGEEVQEEED
;
A
#
# COMPACT_ATOMS: atom_id res chain seq x y z
N MET A 1 -21.14 20.95 11.00
CA MET A 1 -20.26 19.96 11.65
C MET A 1 -19.43 19.31 10.56
N SER A 2 -18.10 19.33 10.64
CA SER A 2 -17.24 18.65 9.66
C SER A 2 -17.26 17.15 9.91
N GLN A 3 -17.38 16.34 8.85
CA GLN A 3 -17.37 14.88 8.94
C GLN A 3 -15.91 14.40 8.97
N PRO A 4 -15.47 13.73 10.06
CA PRO A 4 -14.10 13.25 10.16
C PRO A 4 -13.84 12.14 9.13
N THR A 5 -12.58 12.04 8.68
CA THR A 5 -12.13 11.04 7.71
C THR A 5 -10.87 10.37 8.25
N LEU A 6 -10.81 9.04 8.20
CA LEU A 6 -9.58 8.28 8.37
C LEU A 6 -8.95 8.12 6.99
N ALA A 7 -7.72 8.58 6.81
CA ALA A 7 -7.01 8.48 5.54
C ALA A 7 -5.60 7.94 5.74
N ALA A 8 -5.11 7.23 4.73
CA ALA A 8 -3.72 6.79 4.63
C ALA A 8 -3.25 7.01 3.18
N ASP A 9 -2.04 7.54 3.04
CA ASP A 9 -1.42 7.83 1.76
C ASP A 9 -0.09 7.08 1.69
N TYR A 10 0.11 6.31 0.62
CA TYR A 10 1.36 5.62 0.35
C TYR A 10 1.99 6.18 -0.92
N THR A 11 3.30 6.37 -0.88
CA THR A 11 4.13 6.79 -2.00
C THR A 11 5.44 6.01 -1.99
N SER A 12 5.93 5.62 -3.16
CA SER A 12 7.22 4.95 -3.35
C SER A 12 7.91 5.49 -4.61
N PRO A 13 9.24 5.50 -4.67
CA PRO A 13 9.97 5.80 -5.91
C PRO A 13 9.77 4.76 -7.01
N GLU A 14 9.52 3.49 -6.62
CA GLU A 14 9.51 2.35 -7.53
C GLU A 14 8.13 1.74 -7.75
N SER A 15 7.14 2.13 -6.93
CA SER A 15 5.79 1.56 -6.98
C SER A 15 4.72 2.65 -7.03
N GLU A 16 3.65 2.38 -7.76
CA GLU A 16 2.52 3.31 -7.92
C GLU A 16 1.93 3.72 -6.56
N PRO A 17 1.61 5.00 -6.33
CA PRO A 17 1.02 5.44 -5.07
C PRO A 17 -0.38 4.86 -4.88
N PHE A 18 -0.79 4.67 -3.63
CA PHE A 18 -2.18 4.30 -3.30
C PHE A 18 -2.69 5.08 -2.11
N LYS A 19 -4.02 5.19 -2.01
CA LYS A 19 -4.69 5.96 -0.96
C LYS A 19 -5.85 5.15 -0.39
N VAL A 20 -6.05 5.25 0.91
CA VAL A 20 -7.20 4.72 1.62
C VAL A 20 -7.94 5.88 2.27
N SER A 21 -9.27 5.89 2.18
CA SER A 21 -10.09 6.95 2.77
C SER A 21 -11.43 6.41 3.25
N HIS A 22 -11.72 6.57 4.53
CA HIS A 22 -12.98 6.17 5.16
C HIS A 22 -13.65 7.37 5.81
N LYS A 23 -14.89 7.64 5.41
CA LYS A 23 -15.73 8.64 6.07
C LYS A 23 -16.24 8.07 7.39
N LEU A 24 -16.03 8.81 8.47
CA LEU A 24 -16.50 8.44 9.80
C LEU A 24 -17.81 9.15 10.13
N PRO A 25 -18.61 8.64 11.08
CA PRO A 25 -19.78 9.35 11.59
C PRO A 25 -19.37 10.74 12.12
N ALA A 26 -20.17 11.77 11.84
CA ALA A 26 -19.96 13.09 12.42
C ALA A 26 -20.22 13.06 13.92
N ILE A 27 -19.34 13.67 14.71
CA ILE A 27 -19.48 13.77 16.16
C ILE A 27 -19.40 15.23 16.60
N SER A 28 -20.32 15.64 17.48
CA SER A 28 -20.35 16.98 18.10
C SER A 28 -19.67 16.97 19.47
N SER A 29 -19.23 18.12 19.96
CA SER A 29 -18.73 18.27 21.35
C SER A 29 -19.79 17.90 22.39
N THR A 30 -21.07 18.02 22.05
CA THR A 30 -22.22 17.66 22.89
C THR A 30 -22.78 16.25 22.59
N ALA A 31 -22.04 15.41 21.87
CA ALA A 31 -22.49 14.07 21.46
C ALA A 31 -22.82 13.17 22.65
N SER A 32 -23.89 12.38 22.51
CA SER A 32 -24.29 11.39 23.50
C SER A 32 -23.28 10.24 23.60
N THR A 33 -23.41 9.42 24.65
CA THR A 33 -22.60 8.19 24.78
C THR A 33 -22.86 7.20 23.65
N SER A 34 -24.09 7.14 23.14
CA SER A 34 -24.47 6.32 21.98
C SER A 34 -23.76 6.77 20.71
N ASP A 35 -23.71 8.08 20.46
CA ASP A 35 -23.04 8.66 19.30
C ASP A 35 -21.52 8.40 19.36
N LYS A 36 -20.93 8.57 20.54
CA LYS A 36 -19.50 8.26 20.79
C LYS A 36 -19.21 6.78 20.55
N SER A 37 -20.06 5.88 21.04
CA SER A 37 -19.91 4.44 20.82
C SER A 37 -19.98 4.08 19.33
N SER A 38 -20.95 4.67 18.61
CA SER A 38 -21.14 4.46 17.17
C SER A 38 -19.94 4.97 16.36
N TYR A 39 -19.42 6.15 16.70
CA TYR A 39 -18.20 6.70 16.11
C TYR A 39 -17.00 5.78 16.33
N LEU A 40 -16.75 5.34 17.57
CA LEU A 40 -15.62 4.47 17.89
C LEU A 40 -15.74 3.08 17.24
N LYS A 41 -16.96 2.55 17.09
CA LYS A 41 -17.22 1.31 16.36
C LYS A 41 -16.86 1.46 14.89
N ALA A 42 -17.32 2.53 14.25
CA ALA A 42 -17.00 2.83 12.85
C ALA A 42 -15.49 3.04 12.66
N LEU A 43 -14.85 3.81 13.53
CA LEU A 43 -13.41 4.06 13.48
C LEU A 43 -12.60 2.75 13.56
N ARG A 44 -12.95 1.86 14.50
CA ARG A 44 -12.27 0.56 14.61
C ARG A 44 -12.42 -0.29 13.36
N ALA A 45 -13.63 -0.35 12.80
CA ALA A 45 -13.87 -1.09 11.56
C ALA A 45 -13.04 -0.52 10.40
N SER A 46 -13.05 0.81 10.22
CA SER A 46 -12.25 1.49 9.19
C SER A 46 -10.75 1.26 9.36
N ILE A 47 -10.24 1.21 10.60
CA ILE A 47 -8.83 0.88 10.87
C ILE A 47 -8.51 -0.55 10.44
N THR A 48 -9.34 -1.53 10.82
CA THR A 48 -9.13 -2.93 10.43
C THR A 48 -9.15 -3.11 8.91
N GLU A 49 -10.08 -2.43 8.23
CA GLU A 49 -10.16 -2.43 6.77
C GLU A 49 -8.94 -1.76 6.13
N THR A 50 -8.53 -0.59 6.63
CA THR A 50 -7.32 0.09 6.15
C THR A 50 -6.09 -0.79 6.29
N GLN A 51 -5.95 -1.48 7.44
CA GLN A 51 -4.84 -2.41 7.66
C GLN A 51 -4.86 -3.57 6.68
N ALA A 52 -6.03 -4.17 6.44
CA ALA A 52 -6.18 -5.25 5.47
C ALA A 52 -5.78 -4.80 4.06
N THR A 53 -6.27 -3.63 3.62
CA THR A 53 -5.93 -3.05 2.32
C THR A 53 -4.43 -2.79 2.18
N ILE A 54 -3.81 -2.15 3.18
CA ILE A 54 -2.36 -1.89 3.17
C ILE A 54 -1.57 -3.20 3.07
N ASN A 55 -1.92 -4.20 3.87
CA ASN A 55 -1.23 -5.49 3.85
C ASN A 55 -1.37 -6.17 2.48
N GLN A 56 -2.56 -6.14 1.88
CA GLN A 56 -2.79 -6.71 0.57
C GLN A 56 -1.95 -5.98 -0.50
N GLU A 57 -2.00 -4.66 -0.55
CA GLU A 57 -1.27 -3.84 -1.53
C GLU A 57 0.25 -4.04 -1.42
N LEU A 58 0.79 -3.99 -0.20
CA LEU A 58 2.24 -4.16 0.01
C LEU A 58 2.69 -5.60 -0.29
N THR A 59 1.87 -6.60 0.03
CA THR A 59 2.19 -8.00 -0.29
C THR A 59 2.21 -8.23 -1.79
N ALA A 60 1.21 -7.75 -2.52
CA ALA A 60 1.18 -7.86 -3.98
C ALA A 60 2.41 -7.20 -4.63
N ARG A 61 2.87 -6.07 -4.10
CA ARG A 61 4.07 -5.38 -4.61
C ARG A 61 5.34 -6.15 -4.30
N MET A 62 5.49 -6.72 -3.11
CA MET A 62 6.63 -7.60 -2.80
C MET A 62 6.71 -8.79 -3.75
N GLU A 63 5.56 -9.36 -4.15
CA GLU A 63 5.51 -10.45 -5.13
C GLU A 63 5.92 -9.98 -6.54
N GLN A 64 5.48 -8.78 -6.95
CA GLN A 64 5.89 -8.17 -8.21
C GLN A 64 7.39 -7.87 -8.24
N ASP A 65 7.94 -7.29 -7.17
CA ASP A 65 9.36 -6.98 -7.04
C ASP A 65 10.19 -8.26 -7.11
N LYS A 66 9.78 -9.32 -6.39
CA LYS A 66 10.45 -10.62 -6.45
C LYS A 66 10.45 -11.23 -7.85
N ALA A 67 9.34 -11.11 -8.59
CA ALA A 67 9.26 -11.60 -9.97
C ALA A 67 10.14 -10.78 -10.93
N ARG A 68 10.21 -9.47 -10.72
CA ARG A 68 11.09 -8.56 -11.48
C ARG A 68 12.56 -8.91 -11.26
N ASP A 69 12.97 -9.10 -10.01
CA ASP A 69 14.35 -9.40 -9.65
C ASP A 69 14.78 -10.77 -10.22
N ALA A 70 13.94 -11.80 -10.09
CA ALA A 70 14.21 -13.11 -10.69
C ALA A 70 14.34 -13.06 -12.22
N ALA A 71 13.56 -12.21 -12.89
CA ALA A 71 13.68 -12.01 -14.34
C ALA A 71 14.94 -11.23 -14.74
N ALA A 72 15.43 -10.35 -13.87
CA ALA A 72 16.69 -9.64 -14.09
C ALA A 72 17.89 -10.61 -13.93
N GLU A 73 17.89 -11.43 -12.88
CA GLU A 73 18.90 -12.46 -12.65
C GLU A 73 18.97 -13.45 -13.82
N ALA A 74 17.83 -13.94 -14.31
CA ALA A 74 17.80 -14.86 -15.46
C ALA A 74 18.41 -14.24 -16.73
N LYS A 75 18.16 -12.94 -16.99
CA LYS A 75 18.76 -12.23 -18.12
C LYS A 75 20.27 -12.04 -17.93
N GLU A 76 20.72 -11.81 -16.70
CA GLU A 76 22.14 -11.70 -16.39
C GLU A 76 22.85 -13.04 -16.60
N GLU A 77 22.27 -14.15 -16.16
CA GLU A 77 22.78 -15.51 -16.40
C GLU A 77 22.83 -15.88 -17.90
N GLU A 78 21.81 -15.50 -18.68
CA GLU A 78 21.80 -15.69 -20.15
C GLU A 78 22.93 -14.90 -20.84
N ASN A 79 23.23 -13.70 -20.35
CA ASN A 79 24.31 -12.85 -20.87
C ASN A 79 25.72 -13.33 -20.44
N TYR A 80 25.84 -14.17 -19.41
CA TYR A 80 27.12 -14.75 -18.97
C TYR A 80 27.68 -15.83 -19.92
N GLY A 81 26.87 -16.33 -20.87
CA GLY A 81 27.27 -17.31 -21.89
C GLY A 81 27.67 -16.71 -23.24
N GLU A 82 27.43 -15.41 -23.45
CA GLU A 82 28.00 -14.64 -24.56
C GLU A 82 29.23 -13.92 -24.03
N GLU A 83 30.40 -14.54 -24.15
CA GLU A 83 31.68 -13.84 -23.99
C GLU A 83 31.60 -12.63 -24.94
N VAL A 84 31.42 -11.42 -24.40
CA VAL A 84 31.59 -10.18 -25.16
C VAL A 84 33.07 -10.16 -25.51
N GLN A 85 33.39 -10.76 -26.64
CA GLN A 85 34.68 -10.66 -27.27
C GLN A 85 34.81 -9.17 -27.59
N GLU A 86 35.47 -8.44 -26.68
CA GLU A 86 36.00 -7.12 -26.99
C GLU A 86 36.90 -7.33 -28.21
N GLU A 87 36.37 -6.99 -29.40
CA GLU A 87 37.18 -6.88 -30.61
C GLU A 87 38.18 -5.75 -30.34
N GLU A 88 39.41 -6.11 -29.98
CA GLU A 88 40.57 -5.24 -30.06
C GLU A 88 40.77 -4.85 -31.53
N ASP A 89 40.58 -3.56 -31.84
CA ASP A 89 41.16 -2.88 -33.01
C ASP A 89 41.56 -1.44 -32.65
#